data_AF-A0A951LUP0-F1
#
_entry.id   AF-A0A951LUP0-F1
#
_cell.length_a   1.000
_cell.length_b   1.000
_cell.length_c   1.000
_cell.angle_alpha   90.00
_cell.angle_beta   90.00
_cell.angle_gamma   90.00
#
_symmetry.space_group_name_H-M   'P 1'
#
loop_
_entity.id
_entity.type
_entity.pdbx_description
1 polymer ?
#
loop_
_entity_poly.entity_id
_entity_poly.type
_entity_poly.pdbx_seq_one_letter_code
_entity_poly.pdbx_strand_id
1 'polypeptide(L)'
;MAEGGARARAKAWAAEIGAARRRAGLLWPGVEHFLERARAQFALWLASEAAPGRLLPWLPVAFGLGIAFYFTAATEPALWAAGPVAALLIAAAVAARARAYGFVLALAGAAVAAGFAIATLRTATIAHPVLAFPVSSVNLSGFVEAREERARSDRIVIRVHAIDQLRRNVVPERVRVAVRKGTAPAVGTYISLKARLTPPLEPLRPGGYDFARDMYFQKIGASGYAYGAIKVLPPPQPIPLRLQFAAFVDKVRTGIDKSIRTVLAGDKGAIASALITGKRDAISEQVNDAMFVSGIGHVLSISGYHMAVVAGIVFFAIRASLALVPALANRRPIKKWAAMGALVAAAFYLVLSGAEIATQRSFIMIAIVLGGVMLDRPALTFRTLTVAALLVMALSPEAVVHPSFQMSFAATLALVAAYQYGIPWRATADSSLQARVALWGGREIAALILASFVAGLATTPYAAFH
;
A
#
# COMPACT_ATOMS: atom_id res chain seq x y z
N MET A 1 78.45 -70.67 13.42
CA MET A 1 77.87 -70.84 12.08
C MET A 1 76.36 -70.62 12.23
N ALA A 2 75.87 -69.41 11.92
CA ALA A 2 75.06 -69.10 10.72
C ALA A 2 73.75 -69.93 10.69
N GLU A 3 72.53 -69.42 10.52
CA GLU A 3 72.01 -68.16 10.00
C GLU A 3 70.50 -68.05 10.35
N GLY A 4 69.84 -66.96 9.95
CA GLY A 4 68.53 -66.49 10.42
C GLY A 4 67.28 -67.30 10.05
N GLY A 5 66.14 -66.87 10.62
CA GLY A 5 64.81 -67.37 10.25
C GLY A 5 63.71 -66.85 11.19
N ALA A 6 62.88 -65.94 10.69
CA ALA A 6 61.91 -65.17 11.48
C ALA A 6 60.48 -65.78 11.51
N ARG A 7 59.72 -65.32 12.52
CA ARG A 7 58.24 -65.26 12.67
C ARG A 7 57.44 -66.54 12.94
N ALA A 8 56.76 -66.58 14.10
CA ALA A 8 55.31 -66.37 14.21
C ALA A 8 54.83 -66.65 15.66
N ARG A 9 54.26 -65.65 16.34
CA ARG A 9 53.58 -65.83 17.64
C ARG A 9 52.09 -66.04 17.38
N ALA A 10 51.58 -67.19 17.81
CA ALA A 10 50.17 -67.46 17.98
C ALA A 10 49.65 -66.82 19.28
N LYS A 11 48.43 -66.26 19.24
CA LYS A 11 47.47 -66.04 20.35
C LYS A 11 46.18 -65.49 19.72
N ALA A 12 45.20 -66.34 19.42
CA ALA A 12 44.19 -66.90 20.32
C ALA A 12 43.23 -65.82 20.88
N TRP A 13 41.97 -65.97 20.46
CA TRP A 13 40.75 -65.26 20.84
C TRP A 13 40.62 -64.83 22.31
N ALA A 14 40.11 -63.62 22.53
CA ALA A 14 38.82 -63.31 23.19
C ALA A 14 38.87 -61.95 23.91
N ALA A 15 38.07 -60.98 23.44
CA ALA A 15 37.30 -60.01 24.24
C ALA A 15 36.89 -58.79 23.40
N GLU A 16 35.81 -58.89 22.63
CA GLU A 16 35.05 -57.73 22.17
C GLU A 16 33.56 -58.05 22.18
N ILE A 17 32.95 -58.00 23.38
CA ILE A 17 31.50 -57.86 23.53
C ILE A 17 31.26 -56.85 24.64
N GLY A 18 30.93 -55.62 24.25
CA GLY A 18 30.52 -54.60 25.21
C GLY A 18 30.38 -53.20 24.60
N ALA A 19 29.13 -52.83 24.29
CA ALA A 19 28.66 -51.46 24.07
C ALA A 19 28.82 -50.83 22.66
N ALA A 20 28.27 -51.49 21.64
CA ALA A 20 27.78 -50.80 20.44
C ALA A 20 26.25 -50.60 20.52
N ARG A 21 25.78 -49.87 21.54
CA ARG A 21 24.39 -49.35 21.57
C ARG A 21 24.36 -48.07 20.72
N ARG A 22 24.60 -48.20 19.41
CA ARG A 22 24.29 -47.11 18.46
C ARG A 22 22.78 -47.04 18.34
N ARG A 23 22.22 -45.89 18.70
CA ARG A 23 20.85 -45.51 18.33
C ARG A 23 20.74 -45.67 16.82
N ALA A 24 19.99 -46.68 16.38
CA ALA A 24 19.59 -46.83 15.00
C ALA A 24 18.68 -45.64 14.66
N GLY A 25 19.26 -44.62 14.01
CA GLY A 25 18.50 -43.64 13.26
C GLY A 25 17.76 -44.38 12.14
N LEU A 26 16.46 -44.15 12.05
CA LEU A 26 15.52 -44.82 11.16
C LEU A 26 15.63 -44.33 9.69
N LEU A 27 16.83 -44.08 9.19
CA LEU A 27 17.05 -43.50 7.84
C LEU A 27 18.15 -44.28 7.08
N TRP A 28 17.86 -44.58 5.81
CA TRP A 28 18.73 -45.32 4.88
C TRP A 28 20.13 -44.66 4.76
N PRO A 29 21.26 -45.41 4.72
CA PRO A 29 22.62 -44.89 4.86
C PRO A 29 23.12 -43.92 3.77
N GLY A 30 22.31 -43.60 2.76
CA GLY A 30 22.58 -42.53 1.79
C GLY A 30 21.81 -41.23 2.04
N VAL A 31 20.72 -41.29 2.82
CA VAL A 31 19.81 -40.16 3.06
C VAL A 31 20.43 -39.15 4.02
N GLU A 32 21.10 -39.60 5.09
CA GLU A 32 21.78 -38.68 6.02
C GLU A 32 22.90 -37.90 5.32
N HIS A 33 23.71 -38.57 4.50
CA HIS A 33 24.79 -37.93 3.75
C HIS A 33 24.28 -37.04 2.60
N PHE A 34 23.13 -37.37 2.00
CA PHE A 34 22.43 -36.49 1.06
C PHE A 34 21.85 -35.25 1.78
N LEU A 35 21.22 -35.43 2.93
CA LEU A 35 20.66 -34.35 3.74
C LEU A 35 21.75 -33.42 4.28
N GLU A 36 22.90 -33.94 4.68
CA GLU A 36 24.06 -33.13 5.09
C GLU A 36 24.63 -32.31 3.94
N ARG A 37 24.79 -32.92 2.75
CA ARG A 37 25.24 -32.19 1.55
C ARG A 37 24.22 -31.16 1.07
N ALA A 38 22.93 -31.51 1.06
CA ALA A 38 21.85 -30.59 0.73
C ALA A 38 21.79 -29.43 1.73
N ARG A 39 21.94 -29.71 3.04
CA ARG A 39 22.05 -28.69 4.09
C ARG A 39 23.25 -27.79 3.86
N ALA A 40 24.43 -28.35 3.59
CA ALA A 40 25.67 -27.59 3.35
C ALA A 40 25.59 -26.74 2.08
N GLN A 41 24.96 -27.25 1.02
CA GLN A 41 24.78 -26.54 -0.25
C GLN A 41 23.77 -25.41 -0.13
N PHE A 42 22.60 -25.69 0.47
CA PHE A 42 21.60 -24.67 0.79
C PHE A 42 22.20 -23.61 1.73
N ALA A 43 23.04 -24.07 2.65
CA ALA A 43 23.77 -23.23 3.56
C ALA A 43 24.65 -22.21 2.83
N LEU A 44 25.43 -22.70 1.87
CA LEU A 44 26.30 -21.88 1.02
C LEU A 44 25.50 -20.89 0.16
N TRP A 45 24.40 -21.34 -0.45
CA TRP A 45 23.51 -20.47 -1.22
C TRP A 45 22.93 -19.34 -0.37
N LEU A 46 22.41 -19.65 0.82
CA LEU A 46 21.84 -18.65 1.70
C LEU A 46 22.89 -17.66 2.22
N ALA A 47 24.10 -18.13 2.55
CA ALA A 47 25.21 -17.27 2.95
C ALA A 47 25.67 -16.36 1.80
N SER A 48 25.70 -16.89 0.57
CA SER A 48 26.03 -16.13 -0.63
C SER A 48 24.96 -15.09 -1.00
N GLU A 49 23.69 -15.33 -0.64
CA GLU A 49 22.58 -14.37 -0.80
C GLU A 49 22.51 -13.34 0.34
N ALA A 50 22.90 -13.72 1.57
CA ALA A 50 22.95 -12.82 2.72
C ALA A 50 24.04 -11.74 2.59
N ALA A 51 25.23 -12.11 2.09
CA ALA A 51 26.38 -11.22 1.97
C ALA A 51 26.15 -9.94 1.11
N PRO A 52 25.45 -9.98 -0.04
CA PRO A 52 25.15 -8.78 -0.83
C PRO A 52 23.92 -7.97 -0.36
N GLY A 53 23.27 -8.35 0.74
CA GLY A 53 22.04 -7.70 1.21
C GLY A 53 20.82 -7.96 0.32
N ARG A 54 20.82 -9.07 -0.44
CA ARG A 54 19.71 -9.50 -1.30
C ARG A 54 18.51 -10.06 -0.53
N LEU A 55 18.66 -10.27 0.78
CA LEU A 55 17.56 -10.61 1.67
C LEU A 55 16.63 -9.43 1.97
N LEU A 56 17.08 -8.19 1.75
CA LEU A 56 16.33 -7.00 2.08
C LEU A 56 14.94 -6.97 1.42
N PRO A 57 14.76 -7.28 0.11
CA PRO A 57 13.46 -7.29 -0.56
C PRO A 57 12.50 -8.38 -0.08
N TRP A 58 12.96 -9.36 0.70
CA TRP A 58 12.11 -10.39 1.30
C TRP A 58 11.49 -9.92 2.63
N LEU A 59 12.04 -8.88 3.27
CA LEU A 59 11.47 -8.31 4.50
C LEU A 59 10.03 -7.80 4.34
N PRO A 60 9.69 -7.01 3.29
CA PRO A 60 8.31 -6.60 3.07
C PRO A 60 7.38 -7.78 2.81
N VAL A 61 7.86 -8.85 2.15
CA VAL A 61 7.06 -10.06 1.92
C VAL A 61 6.73 -10.73 3.25
N ALA A 62 7.73 -10.94 4.11
CA ALA A 62 7.54 -11.50 5.44
C ALA A 62 6.66 -10.60 6.33
N PHE A 63 6.88 -9.28 6.29
CA PHE A 63 6.09 -8.31 7.03
C PHE A 63 4.62 -8.28 6.57
N GLY A 64 4.39 -8.27 5.25
CA GLY A 64 3.06 -8.35 4.65
C GLY A 64 2.35 -9.66 4.96
N LEU A 65 3.08 -10.78 5.04
CA LEU A 65 2.53 -12.07 5.48
C LEU A 65 2.03 -12.01 6.93
N GLY A 66 2.77 -11.34 7.81
CA GLY A 66 2.32 -11.08 9.19
C GLY A 66 1.01 -10.29 9.27
N ILE A 67 0.89 -9.26 8.43
CA ILE A 67 -0.35 -8.48 8.30
C ILE A 67 -1.48 -9.34 7.73
N ALA A 68 -1.20 -10.17 6.72
CA ALA A 68 -2.19 -11.09 6.16
C ALA A 68 -2.69 -12.07 7.22
N PHE A 69 -1.79 -12.63 8.05
CA PHE A 69 -2.17 -13.51 9.15
C PHE A 69 -3.10 -12.83 10.16
N TYR A 70 -2.86 -11.56 10.47
CA TYR A 70 -3.76 -10.77 11.31
C TYR A 70 -5.18 -10.71 10.71
N PHE A 71 -5.31 -10.38 9.42
CA PHE A 71 -6.62 -10.30 8.76
C PHE A 71 -7.31 -11.65 8.52
N THR A 72 -6.59 -12.76 8.65
CA THR A 72 -7.18 -14.12 8.63
C THR A 72 -7.53 -14.64 10.02
N ALA A 73 -7.16 -13.94 11.09
CA ALA A 73 -7.42 -14.39 12.45
C ALA A 73 -8.93 -14.37 12.74
N ALA A 74 -9.44 -15.45 13.34
CA ALA A 74 -10.87 -15.57 13.67
C ALA A 74 -11.31 -14.65 14.82
N THR A 75 -10.36 -14.17 15.62
CA THR A 75 -10.61 -13.30 16.78
C THR A 75 -9.56 -12.21 16.83
N GLU A 76 -9.94 -11.06 17.38
CA GLU A 76 -9.02 -9.93 17.57
C GLU A 76 -7.85 -10.34 18.48
N PRO A 77 -6.62 -10.33 17.97
CA PRO A 77 -5.45 -10.71 18.74
C PRO A 77 -5.22 -9.77 19.92
N ALA A 78 -4.82 -10.34 21.05
CA ALA A 78 -4.46 -9.57 22.21
C ALA A 78 -3.16 -8.76 21.96
N LEU A 79 -3.23 -7.43 22.10
CA LEU A 79 -2.07 -6.53 21.99
C LEU A 79 -0.91 -6.95 22.89
N TRP A 80 -1.23 -7.39 24.11
CA TRP A 80 -0.25 -7.83 25.10
C TRP A 80 0.48 -9.13 24.70
N ALA A 81 -0.05 -9.89 23.75
CA ALA A 81 0.63 -11.06 23.19
C ALA A 81 1.42 -10.68 21.93
N ALA A 82 0.81 -9.92 21.01
CA ALA A 82 1.41 -9.58 19.72
C ALA A 82 2.71 -8.74 19.85
N GLY A 83 2.70 -7.71 20.70
CA GLY A 83 3.85 -6.81 20.88
C GLY A 83 5.08 -7.52 21.47
N PRO A 84 4.97 -8.22 22.61
CA PRO A 84 6.09 -8.94 23.21
C PRO A 84 6.65 -10.06 22.33
N VAL A 85 5.80 -10.81 21.60
CA VAL A 85 6.27 -11.84 20.65
C VAL A 85 7.12 -11.21 19.55
N ALA A 86 6.69 -10.07 18.99
CA ALA A 86 7.50 -9.34 18.02
C ALA A 86 8.84 -8.88 18.62
N ALA A 87 8.82 -8.31 19.84
CA ALA A 87 10.04 -7.86 20.51
C ALA A 87 11.02 -9.02 20.80
N LEU A 88 10.52 -10.17 21.25
CA LEU A 88 11.31 -11.37 21.50
C LEU A 88 11.94 -11.92 20.22
N LEU A 89 11.19 -11.97 19.11
CA LEU A 89 11.72 -12.45 17.83
C LEU A 89 12.73 -11.47 17.23
N ILE A 90 12.53 -10.16 17.41
CA ILE A 90 13.54 -9.15 17.04
C ILE A 90 14.81 -9.35 17.89
N ALA A 91 14.68 -9.54 19.20
CA ALA A 91 15.82 -9.81 20.07
C ALA A 91 16.55 -11.12 19.70
N ALA A 92 15.80 -12.18 19.34
CA ALA A 92 16.35 -13.43 18.85
C ALA A 92 17.09 -13.24 17.51
N ALA A 93 16.58 -12.41 16.60
CA ALA A 93 17.27 -12.06 15.36
C ALA A 93 18.58 -11.31 15.64
N VAL A 94 18.57 -10.34 16.56
CA VAL A 94 19.78 -9.62 16.97
C VAL A 94 20.80 -10.56 17.62
N ALA A 95 20.36 -11.49 18.48
CA ALA A 95 21.24 -12.47 19.11
C ALA A 95 21.80 -13.49 18.10
N ALA A 96 21.01 -13.88 17.10
CA ALA A 96 21.40 -14.82 16.06
C ALA A 96 22.28 -14.20 14.96
N ARG A 97 22.62 -12.90 15.02
CA ARG A 97 23.41 -12.18 14.00
C ARG A 97 24.75 -12.83 13.63
N ALA A 98 25.33 -13.60 14.55
CA ALA A 98 26.60 -14.31 14.34
C ALA A 98 26.44 -15.63 13.56
N ARG A 99 25.20 -16.15 13.42
CA ARG A 99 24.89 -17.41 12.72
C ARG A 99 24.08 -17.10 11.47
N ALA A 100 24.65 -17.29 10.29
CA ALA A 100 23.98 -16.96 9.02
C ALA A 100 22.55 -17.54 8.92
N TYR A 101 22.37 -18.85 9.18
CA TYR A 101 21.03 -19.48 9.13
C TYR A 101 20.07 -18.96 10.18
N GLY A 102 20.53 -18.90 11.42
CA GLY A 102 19.72 -18.46 12.55
C GLY A 102 19.26 -17.02 12.35
N PHE A 103 20.13 -16.16 11.83
CA PHE A 103 19.82 -14.76 11.54
C PHE A 103 18.72 -14.62 10.50
N VAL A 104 18.80 -15.31 9.35
CA VAL A 104 17.80 -15.18 8.27
C VAL A 104 16.42 -15.66 8.73
N LEU A 105 16.34 -16.82 9.38
CA LEU A 105 15.08 -17.35 9.86
C LEU A 105 14.50 -16.50 10.99
N ALA A 106 15.33 -16.06 11.93
CA ALA A 106 14.88 -15.19 13.02
C ALA A 106 14.45 -13.82 12.50
N LEU A 107 15.14 -13.26 11.50
CA LEU A 107 14.78 -12.00 10.86
C LEU A 107 13.45 -12.11 10.09
N ALA A 108 13.23 -13.20 9.36
CA ALA A 108 11.96 -13.46 8.68
C ALA A 108 10.81 -13.61 9.71
N GLY A 109 11.03 -14.40 10.77
CA GLY A 109 10.05 -14.55 11.86
C GLY A 109 9.77 -13.22 12.57
N ALA A 110 10.80 -12.41 12.83
CA ALA A 110 10.67 -11.09 13.41
C ALA A 110 9.87 -10.14 12.49
N ALA A 111 10.09 -10.18 11.18
CA ALA A 111 9.35 -9.38 10.22
C ALA A 111 7.86 -9.77 10.19
N VAL A 112 7.54 -11.08 10.18
CA VAL A 112 6.15 -11.58 10.27
C VAL A 112 5.50 -11.10 11.57
N ALA A 113 6.17 -11.29 12.72
CA ALA A 113 5.63 -10.89 14.00
C ALA A 113 5.45 -9.36 14.11
N ALA A 114 6.39 -8.58 13.56
CA ALA A 114 6.28 -7.12 13.51
C ALA A 114 5.10 -6.66 12.64
N GLY A 115 4.86 -7.31 11.50
CA GLY A 115 3.70 -7.02 10.64
C GLY A 115 2.39 -7.29 11.36
N PHE A 116 2.28 -8.45 12.02
CA PHE A 116 1.11 -8.83 12.82
C PHE A 116 0.88 -7.84 13.98
N ALA A 117 1.94 -7.48 14.71
CA ALA A 117 1.87 -6.55 15.83
C ALA A 117 1.46 -5.14 15.38
N ILE A 118 1.97 -4.66 14.25
CA ILE A 118 1.58 -3.36 13.68
C ILE A 118 0.12 -3.35 13.25
N ALA A 119 -0.37 -4.42 12.61
CA ALA A 119 -1.80 -4.53 12.28
C ALA A 119 -2.67 -4.50 13.55
N THR A 120 -2.27 -5.24 14.59
CA THR A 120 -2.98 -5.24 15.87
C THR A 120 -2.98 -3.86 16.53
N LEU A 121 -1.83 -3.17 16.57
CA LEU A 121 -1.69 -1.82 17.11
C LEU A 121 -2.53 -0.81 16.32
N ARG A 122 -2.54 -0.92 14.99
CA ARG A 122 -3.34 -0.07 14.11
C ARG A 122 -4.83 -0.22 14.40
N THR A 123 -5.34 -1.44 14.48
CA THR A 123 -6.76 -1.69 14.77
C THR A 123 -7.14 -1.14 16.15
N ALA A 124 -6.29 -1.33 17.16
CA ALA A 124 -6.55 -0.83 18.50
C ALA A 124 -6.51 0.71 18.60
N THR A 125 -5.61 1.38 17.85
CA THR A 125 -5.51 2.86 17.84
C THR A 125 -6.64 3.53 17.04
N ILE A 126 -7.26 2.79 16.11
CA ILE A 126 -8.41 3.25 15.32
C ILE A 126 -9.74 2.85 15.95
N ALA A 127 -9.73 1.94 16.93
CA ALA A 127 -10.93 1.46 17.60
C ALA A 127 -11.86 2.61 17.99
N HIS A 128 -13.09 2.49 17.49
CA HIS A 128 -14.13 3.48 17.68
C HIS A 128 -15.48 2.76 17.79
N PRO A 129 -16.46 3.41 18.42
CA PRO A 129 -17.86 3.01 18.41
C PRO A 129 -18.41 2.58 17.04
N VAL A 130 -18.78 1.31 16.89
CA VAL A 130 -19.53 0.77 15.73
C VAL A 130 -20.94 0.41 16.17
N LEU A 131 -21.93 0.75 15.35
CA LEU A 131 -23.32 0.46 15.63
C LEU A 131 -23.56 -1.05 15.50
N ALA A 132 -24.04 -1.70 16.56
CA ALA A 132 -24.29 -3.14 16.55
C ALA A 132 -25.61 -3.55 15.90
N PHE A 133 -26.66 -2.72 16.04
CA PHE A 133 -28.00 -3.02 15.56
C PHE A 133 -28.59 -1.85 14.78
N PRO A 134 -29.42 -2.10 13.76
CA PRO A 134 -30.07 -1.03 13.03
C PRO A 134 -31.01 -0.23 13.93
N VAL A 135 -30.96 1.09 13.81
CA VAL A 135 -31.83 2.02 14.55
C VAL A 135 -32.55 2.92 13.57
N SER A 136 -33.87 2.97 13.68
CA SER A 136 -34.74 3.74 12.79
C SER A 136 -35.16 5.05 13.44
N SER A 137 -35.27 6.11 12.62
CA SER A 137 -35.84 7.41 13.03
C SER A 137 -35.09 8.12 14.15
N VAL A 138 -33.75 8.02 14.17
CA VAL A 138 -32.92 8.77 15.12
C VAL A 138 -32.71 10.20 14.65
N ASN A 139 -32.75 11.16 15.58
CA ASN A 139 -32.35 12.52 15.28
C ASN A 139 -30.83 12.65 15.52
N LEU A 140 -30.10 12.94 14.45
CA LEU A 140 -28.66 13.04 14.42
C LEU A 140 -28.27 14.50 14.23
N SER A 141 -27.39 15.02 15.09
CA SER A 141 -26.74 16.32 14.90
C SER A 141 -25.24 16.18 14.82
N GLY A 142 -24.60 17.00 13.98
CA GLY A 142 -23.17 16.89 13.74
C GLY A 142 -22.65 17.79 12.62
N PHE A 143 -21.34 17.72 12.41
CA PHE A 143 -20.66 18.46 11.35
C PHE A 143 -20.50 17.63 10.09
N VAL A 144 -20.75 18.22 8.91
CA VAL A 144 -20.47 17.57 7.62
C VAL A 144 -18.97 17.59 7.35
N GLU A 145 -18.32 16.44 7.34
CA GLU A 145 -16.88 16.30 7.05
C GLU A 145 -16.57 16.06 5.57
N ALA A 146 -17.45 15.37 4.87
CA ALA A 146 -17.28 15.07 3.45
C ALA A 146 -18.64 15.02 2.74
N ARG A 147 -18.63 15.37 1.45
CA ARG A 147 -19.78 15.36 0.56
C ARG A 147 -19.39 14.73 -0.77
N GLU A 148 -20.20 13.78 -1.22
CA GLU A 148 -20.13 13.09 -2.52
C GLU A 148 -21.46 13.31 -3.26
N GLU A 149 -21.45 13.83 -4.49
CA GLU A 149 -22.65 14.24 -5.26
C GLU A 149 -23.11 13.19 -6.28
N ARG A 150 -23.59 12.02 -5.88
CA ARG A 150 -23.82 10.94 -6.85
C ARG A 150 -25.03 11.19 -7.76
N ALA A 151 -25.07 10.45 -8.87
CA ALA A 151 -26.15 10.51 -9.85
C ALA A 151 -27.57 10.36 -9.27
N ARG A 152 -27.77 9.42 -8.31
CA ARG A 152 -29.10 9.11 -7.72
C ARG A 152 -29.32 9.76 -6.36
N SER A 153 -28.32 9.79 -5.48
CA SER A 153 -28.40 10.35 -4.13
C SER A 153 -27.06 10.93 -3.71
N ASP A 154 -27.06 12.09 -3.05
CA ASP A 154 -25.84 12.61 -2.47
C ASP A 154 -25.49 11.79 -1.22
N ARG A 155 -24.20 11.72 -0.88
CA ARG A 155 -23.72 11.06 0.32
C ARG A 155 -22.89 12.03 1.14
N ILE A 156 -23.16 12.05 2.44
CA ILE A 156 -22.42 12.88 3.39
C ILE A 156 -21.84 12.03 4.51
N VAL A 157 -20.64 12.40 4.95
CA VAL A 157 -20.03 11.87 6.18
C VAL A 157 -20.20 12.91 7.25
N ILE A 158 -20.84 12.54 8.36
CA ILE A 158 -21.17 13.42 9.47
C ILE A 158 -20.34 12.99 10.67
N ARG A 159 -19.57 13.91 11.25
CA ARG A 159 -19.03 13.75 12.60
C ARG A 159 -20.13 14.02 13.60
N VAL A 160 -20.54 12.98 14.31
CA VAL A 160 -21.66 13.00 15.24
C VAL A 160 -21.30 13.84 16.46
N HIS A 161 -22.22 14.73 16.83
CA HIS A 161 -22.17 15.46 18.09
C HIS A 161 -23.18 14.89 19.08
N ALA A 162 -24.41 14.65 18.65
CA ALA A 162 -25.44 14.01 19.45
C ALA A 162 -26.35 13.13 18.59
N ILE A 163 -26.83 12.03 19.19
CA ILE A 163 -27.90 11.20 18.63
C ILE A 163 -28.97 11.05 19.69
N ASP A 164 -30.17 11.56 19.41
CA ASP A 164 -31.31 11.37 20.28
C ASP A 164 -31.74 9.89 20.24
N GLN A 165 -32.22 9.38 21.38
CA GLN A 165 -32.74 8.01 21.56
C GLN A 165 -31.70 6.88 21.69
N LEU A 166 -30.39 7.13 21.54
CA LEU A 166 -29.34 6.18 21.92
C LEU A 166 -28.91 6.38 23.39
N ARG A 167 -29.79 6.10 24.36
CA ARG A 167 -29.43 6.27 25.79
C ARG A 167 -28.52 5.16 26.36
N ARG A 168 -28.32 4.05 25.64
CA ARG A 168 -27.54 2.88 26.11
C ARG A 168 -26.66 2.20 25.06
N ASN A 169 -26.58 2.76 23.85
CA ASN A 169 -25.77 2.19 22.78
C ASN A 169 -24.59 3.11 22.45
N VAL A 170 -23.47 2.46 22.14
CA VAL A 170 -22.22 3.02 21.68
C VAL A 170 -22.47 3.96 20.49
N VAL A 171 -22.36 5.27 20.71
CA VAL A 171 -22.65 6.32 19.71
C VAL A 171 -21.50 6.41 18.70
N PRO A 172 -21.73 6.13 17.41
CA PRO A 172 -20.67 6.24 16.40
C PRO A 172 -20.12 7.66 16.30
N GLU A 173 -18.80 7.82 16.24
CA GLU A 173 -18.18 9.14 16.07
C GLU A 173 -18.42 9.72 14.68
N ARG A 174 -18.46 8.85 13.66
CA ARG A 174 -18.74 9.23 12.27
C ARG A 174 -19.78 8.31 11.66
N VAL A 175 -20.70 8.92 10.93
CA VAL A 175 -21.80 8.23 10.27
C VAL A 175 -21.88 8.68 8.83
N ARG A 176 -22.13 7.73 7.93
CA ARG A 176 -22.23 7.97 6.50
C ARG A 176 -23.68 7.85 6.04
N VAL A 177 -24.27 8.97 5.61
CA VAL A 177 -25.70 9.04 5.32
C VAL A 177 -25.93 9.39 3.85
N ALA A 178 -26.80 8.64 3.18
CA ALA A 178 -27.36 9.00 1.89
C ALA A 178 -28.49 10.01 2.07
N VAL A 179 -28.45 11.11 1.32
CA VAL A 179 -29.43 12.19 1.35
C VAL A 179 -30.03 12.40 -0.04
N ARG A 180 -31.17 13.10 -0.10
CA ARG A 180 -31.82 13.41 -1.38
C ARG A 180 -30.85 14.23 -2.25
N LYS A 181 -30.83 13.94 -3.55
CA LYS A 181 -29.99 14.66 -4.51
C LYS A 181 -30.19 16.18 -4.42
N GLY A 182 -29.09 16.93 -4.38
CA GLY A 182 -29.10 18.39 -4.31
C GLY A 182 -29.39 18.96 -2.92
N THR A 183 -29.58 18.11 -1.90
CA THR A 183 -29.83 18.56 -0.52
C THR A 183 -28.62 18.44 0.39
N ALA A 184 -27.51 17.87 -0.10
CA ALA A 184 -26.30 17.73 0.70
C ALA A 184 -25.70 19.11 1.10
N PRO A 185 -25.60 19.40 2.40
CA PRO A 185 -25.01 20.65 2.89
C PRO A 185 -23.51 20.73 2.62
N ALA A 186 -22.95 21.94 2.60
CA ALA A 186 -21.52 22.15 2.39
C ALA A 186 -20.66 21.55 3.52
N VAL A 187 -19.44 21.13 3.20
CA VAL A 187 -18.46 20.66 4.19
C VAL A 187 -18.19 21.76 5.22
N GLY A 188 -18.16 21.39 6.51
CA GLY A 188 -17.99 22.30 7.64
C GLY A 188 -19.30 22.83 8.24
N THR A 189 -20.45 22.59 7.61
CA THR A 189 -21.75 23.00 8.16
C THR A 189 -22.18 22.11 9.33
N TYR A 190 -22.82 22.71 10.33
CA TYR A 190 -23.45 21.98 11.44
C TYR A 190 -24.93 21.75 11.13
N ILE A 191 -25.35 20.50 11.20
CA ILE A 191 -26.67 20.07 10.72
C ILE A 191 -27.37 19.17 11.73
N SER A 192 -28.70 19.14 11.66
CA SER A 192 -29.57 18.19 12.34
C SER A 192 -30.53 17.57 11.33
N LEU A 193 -30.62 16.24 11.34
CA LEU A 193 -31.49 15.47 10.46
C LEU A 193 -32.01 14.21 11.15
N LYS A 194 -33.14 13.70 10.68
CA LYS A 194 -33.62 12.36 11.06
C LYS A 194 -33.02 11.33 10.11
N ALA A 195 -32.56 10.19 10.61
CA ALA A 195 -32.00 9.12 9.76
C ALA A 195 -32.37 7.74 10.27
N ARG A 196 -32.30 6.75 9.38
CA ARG A 196 -32.14 5.33 9.76
C ARG A 196 -30.68 4.97 9.61
N LEU A 197 -30.11 4.43 10.69
CA LEU A 197 -28.73 3.97 10.74
C LEU A 197 -28.70 2.46 10.81
N THR A 198 -27.76 1.85 10.10
CA THR A 198 -27.48 0.43 10.10
C THR A 198 -26.00 0.19 10.37
N PRO A 199 -25.64 -0.97 10.95
CA PRO A 199 -24.25 -1.41 10.96
C PRO A 199 -23.65 -1.36 9.55
N PRO A 200 -22.33 -1.15 9.43
CA PRO A 200 -21.62 -1.35 8.17
C PRO A 200 -21.90 -2.76 7.60
N LEU A 201 -22.04 -2.85 6.28
CA LEU A 201 -22.42 -4.09 5.61
C LEU A 201 -21.24 -5.07 5.58
N GLU A 202 -21.46 -6.26 6.14
CA GLU A 202 -20.52 -7.38 6.07
C GLU A 202 -20.35 -7.91 4.63
N PRO A 203 -19.27 -8.66 4.33
CA PRO A 203 -19.08 -9.27 3.02
C PRO A 203 -20.31 -10.08 2.58
N LEU A 204 -20.86 -9.74 1.40
CA LEU A 204 -22.05 -10.42 0.85
C LEU A 204 -21.80 -11.89 0.49
N ARG A 205 -20.53 -12.28 0.34
CA ARG A 205 -20.08 -13.64 0.04
C ARG A 205 -18.79 -13.91 0.81
N PRO A 206 -18.56 -15.15 1.32
CA PRO A 206 -17.28 -15.51 1.93
C PRO A 206 -16.10 -15.21 1.00
N GLY A 207 -15.08 -14.55 1.53
CA GLY A 207 -13.90 -14.12 0.74
C GLY A 207 -14.14 -12.93 -0.19
N GLY A 208 -15.35 -12.38 -0.27
CA GLY A 208 -15.66 -11.19 -1.06
C GLY A 208 -15.16 -9.89 -0.44
N TYR A 209 -15.41 -8.78 -1.13
CA TYR A 209 -15.03 -7.45 -0.66
C TYR A 209 -15.70 -7.09 0.67
N ASP A 210 -14.91 -6.68 1.65
CA ASP A 210 -15.37 -6.31 2.98
C ASP A 210 -15.56 -4.80 3.11
N PHE A 211 -16.80 -4.34 2.93
CA PHE A 211 -17.16 -2.93 3.08
C PHE A 211 -17.14 -2.47 4.54
N ALA A 212 -17.40 -3.36 5.49
CA ALA A 212 -17.42 -3.04 6.91
C ALA A 212 -16.00 -2.72 7.41
N ARG A 213 -15.01 -3.51 7.00
CA ARG A 213 -13.60 -3.27 7.28
C ARG A 213 -13.12 -1.91 6.78
N ASP A 214 -13.46 -1.55 5.55
CA ASP A 214 -13.09 -0.26 4.97
C ASP A 214 -13.68 0.91 5.74
N MET A 215 -14.96 0.80 6.11
CA MET A 215 -15.64 1.80 6.92
C MET A 215 -14.98 1.91 8.31
N TYR A 216 -14.60 0.78 8.90
CA TYR A 216 -13.91 0.74 10.18
C TYR A 216 -12.56 1.48 10.13
N PHE A 217 -11.71 1.21 9.14
CA PHE A 217 -10.42 1.93 9.00
C PHE A 217 -10.59 3.41 8.65
N GLN A 218 -11.75 3.82 8.13
CA GLN A 218 -12.14 5.22 7.92
C GLN A 218 -12.76 5.89 9.17
N LYS A 219 -12.87 5.15 10.30
CA LYS A 219 -13.56 5.56 11.53
C LYS A 219 -15.06 5.79 11.37
N ILE A 220 -15.70 5.13 10.42
CA ILE A 220 -17.13 5.23 10.14
C ILE A 220 -17.85 4.06 10.81
N GLY A 221 -18.55 4.34 11.90
CA GLY A 221 -19.20 3.31 12.72
C GLY A 221 -20.63 2.96 12.29
N ALA A 222 -21.24 3.71 11.36
CA ALA A 222 -22.55 3.38 10.81
C ALA A 222 -22.77 3.96 9.40
N SER A 223 -23.66 3.32 8.64
CA SER A 223 -24.20 3.86 7.39
C SER A 223 -25.72 3.99 7.46
N GLY A 224 -26.31 4.84 6.63
CA GLY A 224 -27.74 5.04 6.68
C GLY A 224 -28.30 5.93 5.58
N TYR A 225 -29.58 6.27 5.72
CA TYR A 225 -30.27 7.23 4.86
C TYR A 225 -31.05 8.25 5.69
N ALA A 226 -31.07 9.48 5.22
CA ALA A 226 -31.78 10.58 5.86
C ALA A 226 -33.28 10.55 5.53
N TYR A 227 -34.09 10.96 6.50
CA TYR A 227 -35.52 11.21 6.39
C TYR A 227 -35.77 12.71 6.43
N GLY A 228 -36.64 13.17 5.53
CA GLY A 228 -37.15 14.54 5.53
C GLY A 228 -36.08 15.60 5.23
N ALA A 229 -36.31 16.81 5.74
CA ALA A 229 -35.46 17.96 5.50
C ALA A 229 -34.27 18.01 6.47
N ILE A 230 -33.13 18.47 5.97
CA ILE A 230 -31.92 18.71 6.75
C ILE A 230 -31.99 20.13 7.31
N LYS A 231 -31.87 20.28 8.63
CA LYS A 231 -31.85 21.59 9.30
C LYS A 231 -30.41 22.03 9.50
N VAL A 232 -30.04 23.18 8.95
CA VAL A 232 -28.74 23.82 9.26
C VAL A 232 -28.90 24.62 10.55
N LEU A 233 -28.01 24.40 11.50
CA LEU A 233 -28.05 25.03 12.82
C LEU A 233 -26.74 25.79 13.08
N PRO A 234 -26.73 26.83 13.93
CA PRO A 234 -25.49 27.43 14.39
C PRO A 234 -24.66 26.38 15.13
N PRO A 235 -23.33 26.34 14.91
CA PRO A 235 -22.49 25.34 15.53
C PRO A 235 -22.40 25.60 17.05
N PRO A 236 -22.59 24.58 17.90
CA PRO A 236 -22.53 24.74 19.35
C PRO A 236 -21.11 25.01 19.86
N GLN A 237 -20.09 24.71 19.05
CA GLN A 237 -18.68 24.90 19.34
C GLN A 237 -17.93 25.40 18.10
N PRO A 238 -16.76 26.03 18.27
CA PRO A 238 -15.92 26.43 17.15
C PRO A 238 -15.59 25.24 16.24
N ILE A 239 -15.60 25.49 14.93
CA ILE A 239 -15.30 24.47 13.93
C ILE A 239 -13.85 24.00 14.13
N PRO A 240 -13.57 22.69 14.29
CA PRO A 240 -12.21 22.18 14.44
C PRO A 240 -11.31 22.59 13.25
N LEU A 241 -10.04 22.92 13.49
CA LEU A 241 -9.11 23.38 12.45
C LEU A 241 -9.02 22.40 11.25
N ARG A 242 -9.03 21.08 11.53
CA ARG A 242 -9.03 20.05 10.49
C ARG A 242 -10.27 20.14 9.58
N LEU A 243 -11.42 20.46 10.15
CA LEU A 243 -12.66 20.60 9.42
C LEU A 243 -12.72 21.92 8.64
N GLN A 244 -12.15 23.01 9.19
CA GLN A 244 -11.96 24.26 8.46
C GLN A 244 -11.09 24.05 7.22
N PHE A 245 -9.98 23.30 7.37
CA PHE A 245 -9.12 22.93 6.25
C PHE A 245 -9.85 22.06 5.23
N ALA A 246 -10.60 21.05 5.67
CA ALA A 246 -11.40 20.21 4.76
C ALA A 246 -12.45 21.02 3.99
N ALA A 247 -13.13 21.96 4.66
CA ALA A 247 -14.09 22.88 4.03
C ALA A 247 -13.41 23.82 3.02
N PHE A 248 -12.21 24.33 3.34
CA PHE A 248 -11.42 25.12 2.41
C PHE A 248 -11.05 24.31 1.15
N VAL A 249 -10.56 23.08 1.32
CA VAL A 249 -10.21 22.20 0.19
C VAL A 249 -11.44 21.89 -0.65
N ASP A 250 -12.58 21.54 -0.05
CA ASP A 250 -13.81 21.31 -0.80
C ASP A 250 -14.32 22.56 -1.53
N LYS A 251 -14.16 23.74 -0.93
CA LYS A 251 -14.47 25.02 -1.58
C LYS A 251 -13.60 25.25 -2.82
N VAL A 252 -12.29 25.00 -2.74
CA VAL A 252 -11.37 25.09 -3.88
C VAL A 252 -11.76 24.08 -4.97
N ARG A 253 -12.01 22.82 -4.60
CA ARG A 253 -12.42 21.76 -5.54
C ARG A 253 -13.73 22.11 -6.25
N THR A 254 -14.71 22.63 -5.51
CA THR A 254 -16.01 23.05 -6.05
C THR A 254 -15.87 24.29 -6.95
N GLY A 255 -14.97 25.21 -6.62
CA GLY A 255 -14.63 26.34 -7.48
C GLY A 255 -14.06 25.89 -8.82
N ILE A 256 -13.08 24.98 -8.80
CA ILE A 256 -12.48 24.40 -10.01
C ILE A 256 -13.52 23.63 -10.82
N ASP A 257 -14.31 22.78 -10.18
CA ASP A 257 -15.38 22.01 -10.84
C ASP A 257 -16.37 22.95 -11.53
N LYS A 258 -16.81 24.02 -10.87
CA LYS A 258 -17.70 25.03 -11.45
C LYS A 258 -17.06 25.71 -12.66
N SER A 259 -15.79 26.13 -12.57
CA SER A 259 -15.07 26.74 -13.70
C SER A 259 -14.93 25.78 -14.89
N ILE A 260 -14.65 24.50 -14.65
CA ILE A 260 -14.57 23.49 -15.71
C ILE A 260 -15.94 23.32 -16.38
N ARG A 261 -17.01 23.17 -15.59
CA ARG A 261 -18.37 22.96 -16.10
C ARG A 261 -18.94 24.15 -16.86
N THR A 262 -18.47 25.37 -16.57
CA THR A 262 -18.86 26.54 -17.37
C THR A 262 -18.31 26.51 -18.80
N VAL A 263 -17.21 25.81 -19.04
CA VAL A 263 -16.56 25.72 -20.37
C VAL A 263 -16.90 24.40 -21.06
N LEU A 264 -16.93 23.29 -20.30
CA LEU A 264 -17.19 21.95 -20.80
C LEU A 264 -18.52 21.43 -20.25
N ALA A 265 -19.54 21.37 -21.11
CA ALA A 265 -20.85 20.84 -20.75
C ALA A 265 -20.88 19.30 -20.68
N GLY A 266 -21.80 18.78 -19.85
CA GLY A 266 -22.10 17.35 -19.76
C GLY A 266 -20.94 16.50 -19.22
N ASP A 267 -20.88 15.24 -19.68
CA ASP A 267 -19.90 14.26 -19.20
C ASP A 267 -18.45 14.63 -19.49
N LYS A 268 -18.17 15.44 -20.52
CA LYS A 268 -16.81 15.93 -20.82
C LYS A 268 -16.27 16.77 -19.65
N GLY A 269 -17.10 17.68 -19.13
CA GLY A 269 -16.76 18.49 -17.96
C GLY A 269 -16.67 17.65 -16.69
N ALA A 270 -17.55 16.66 -16.53
CA ALA A 270 -17.51 15.74 -15.39
C ALA A 270 -16.23 14.89 -15.37
N ILE A 271 -15.80 14.34 -16.52
CA ILE A 271 -14.55 13.60 -16.65
C ILE A 271 -13.35 14.52 -16.38
N ALA A 272 -13.31 15.72 -16.97
CA ALA A 272 -12.22 16.67 -16.72
C ALA A 272 -12.12 17.06 -15.24
N SER A 273 -13.27 17.31 -14.59
CA SER A 273 -13.33 17.59 -13.16
C SER A 273 -12.88 16.40 -12.31
N ALA A 274 -13.26 15.18 -12.68
CA ALA A 274 -12.82 13.95 -12.02
C ALA A 274 -11.30 13.77 -12.06
N LEU A 275 -10.67 14.02 -13.22
CA LEU A 275 -9.21 13.89 -13.39
C LEU A 275 -8.42 14.96 -12.63
N ILE A 276 -8.98 16.16 -12.46
CA ILE A 276 -8.31 17.29 -11.81
C ILE A 276 -8.58 17.33 -10.30
N THR A 277 -9.83 17.17 -9.90
CA THR A 277 -10.28 17.38 -8.51
C THR A 277 -10.69 16.09 -7.81
N GLY A 278 -10.73 14.95 -8.51
CA GLY A 278 -11.20 13.67 -7.97
C GLY A 278 -12.72 13.53 -7.87
N LYS A 279 -13.51 14.55 -8.26
CA LYS A 279 -14.98 14.51 -8.21
C LYS A 279 -15.56 13.71 -9.40
N ARG A 280 -15.75 12.40 -9.22
CA ARG A 280 -16.36 11.49 -10.23
C ARG A 280 -17.87 11.48 -10.26
N ASP A 281 -18.45 12.02 -9.21
CA ASP A 281 -19.84 11.99 -8.80
C ASP A 281 -20.87 12.38 -9.88
N ALA A 282 -20.47 13.23 -10.82
CA ALA A 282 -21.36 13.74 -11.87
C ALA A 282 -21.23 13.03 -13.24
N ILE A 283 -20.39 12.00 -13.36
CA ILE A 283 -20.28 11.20 -14.60
C ILE A 283 -21.52 10.33 -14.72
N SER A 284 -22.15 10.31 -15.90
CA SER A 284 -23.34 9.48 -16.14
C SER A 284 -23.04 7.98 -16.00
N GLU A 285 -24.03 7.21 -15.54
CA GLU A 285 -23.92 5.74 -15.38
C GLU A 285 -23.55 5.07 -16.71
N GLN A 286 -24.14 5.54 -17.82
CA GLN A 286 -23.85 5.06 -19.17
C GLN A 286 -22.38 5.23 -19.58
N VAL A 287 -21.78 6.42 -19.32
CA VAL A 287 -20.37 6.67 -19.63
C VAL A 287 -19.46 5.89 -18.71
N ASN A 288 -19.82 5.80 -17.43
CA ASN A 288 -19.08 5.01 -16.45
C ASN A 288 -19.04 3.53 -16.85
N ASP A 289 -20.19 2.95 -17.22
CA ASP A 289 -20.31 1.57 -17.67
C ASP A 289 -19.53 1.35 -18.98
N ALA A 290 -19.62 2.27 -19.94
CA ALA A 290 -18.84 2.20 -21.18
C ALA A 290 -17.32 2.20 -20.90
N MET A 291 -16.86 3.01 -19.95
CA MET A 291 -15.45 3.05 -19.52
C MET A 291 -15.02 1.74 -18.84
N PHE A 292 -15.89 1.12 -18.04
CA PHE A 292 -15.62 -0.18 -17.43
C PHE A 292 -15.57 -1.31 -18.47
N VAL A 293 -16.54 -1.36 -19.39
CA VAL A 293 -16.60 -2.36 -20.47
C VAL A 293 -15.39 -2.26 -21.39
N SER A 294 -14.90 -1.05 -21.67
CA SER A 294 -13.69 -0.82 -22.47
C SER A 294 -12.38 -0.97 -21.69
N GLY A 295 -12.43 -1.31 -20.38
CA GLY A 295 -11.25 -1.54 -19.54
C GLY A 295 -10.52 -0.27 -19.09
N ILE A 296 -11.01 0.93 -19.46
CA ILE A 296 -10.40 2.22 -19.15
C ILE A 296 -11.00 2.90 -17.92
N GLY A 297 -11.92 2.26 -17.20
CA GLY A 297 -12.52 2.80 -15.97
C GLY A 297 -11.49 3.20 -14.91
N HIS A 298 -10.32 2.56 -14.90
CA HIS A 298 -9.21 2.92 -14.01
C HIS A 298 -8.63 4.32 -14.29
N VAL A 299 -8.81 4.88 -15.50
CA VAL A 299 -8.37 6.23 -15.88
C VAL A 299 -9.20 7.30 -15.18
N LEU A 300 -10.47 7.04 -14.89
CA LEU A 300 -11.34 7.96 -14.14
C LEU A 300 -10.83 8.16 -12.71
N SER A 301 -10.04 7.20 -12.20
CA SER A 301 -9.33 7.36 -10.96
C SER A 301 -8.02 8.09 -11.16
N ILE A 302 -7.78 9.11 -10.33
CA ILE A 302 -6.49 9.78 -10.27
C ILE A 302 -5.45 8.72 -9.93
N SER A 303 -4.70 8.33 -10.95
CA SER A 303 -3.76 7.22 -10.91
C SER A 303 -2.39 7.71 -10.50
N GLY A 304 -1.48 6.76 -10.25
CA GLY A 304 -0.08 7.10 -9.98
C GLY A 304 0.61 7.84 -11.12
N TYR A 305 0.15 7.62 -12.37
CA TYR A 305 0.65 8.36 -13.52
C TYR A 305 0.35 9.86 -13.41
N HIS A 306 -0.87 10.24 -13.04
CA HIS A 306 -1.24 11.67 -12.88
C HIS A 306 -0.35 12.36 -11.85
N MET A 307 -0.15 11.72 -10.69
CA MET A 307 0.73 12.24 -9.65
C MET A 307 2.18 12.34 -10.13
N ALA A 308 2.67 11.35 -10.88
CA ALA A 308 4.03 11.33 -11.41
C ALA A 308 4.24 12.41 -12.48
N VAL A 309 3.26 12.64 -13.36
CA VAL A 309 3.29 13.71 -14.36
C VAL A 309 3.34 15.08 -13.69
N VAL A 310 2.47 15.34 -12.70
CA VAL A 310 2.47 16.61 -11.96
C VAL A 310 3.81 16.84 -11.28
N ALA A 311 4.31 15.85 -10.52
CA ALA A 311 5.59 15.96 -9.83
C ALA A 311 6.76 16.13 -10.83
N GLY A 312 6.73 15.40 -11.94
CA GLY A 312 7.74 15.48 -12.99
C GLY A 312 7.80 16.83 -13.68
N ILE A 313 6.64 17.36 -14.10
CA ILE A 313 6.55 18.69 -14.73
C ILE A 313 7.11 19.75 -13.79
N VAL A 314 6.69 19.75 -12.52
CA VAL A 314 7.17 20.74 -11.53
C VAL A 314 8.67 20.57 -11.28
N PHE A 315 9.16 19.33 -11.14
CA PHE A 315 10.58 19.04 -10.97
C PHE A 315 11.40 19.61 -12.13
N PHE A 316 11.04 19.29 -13.37
CA PHE A 316 11.78 19.71 -14.54
C PHE A 316 11.66 21.21 -14.79
N ALA A 317 10.48 21.81 -14.57
CA ALA A 317 10.28 23.26 -14.70
C ALA A 317 11.17 24.02 -13.71
N ILE A 318 11.11 23.70 -12.42
CA ILE A 318 11.95 24.34 -11.39
C ILE A 318 13.42 24.12 -11.72
N ARG A 319 13.82 22.90 -12.06
CA ARG A 319 15.21 22.60 -12.41
C ARG A 319 15.68 23.39 -13.63
N ALA A 320 14.87 23.48 -14.68
CA ALA A 320 15.20 24.21 -15.90
C ALA A 320 15.32 25.72 -15.62
N SER A 321 14.38 26.30 -14.88
CA SER A 321 14.43 27.71 -14.48
C SER A 321 15.68 28.03 -13.65
N LEU A 322 16.04 27.17 -12.68
CA LEU A 322 17.26 27.35 -11.88
C LEU A 322 18.54 27.14 -12.71
N ALA A 323 18.49 26.27 -13.74
CA ALA A 323 19.61 26.01 -14.63
C ALA A 323 19.90 27.17 -15.60
N LEU A 324 18.93 28.05 -15.85
CA LEU A 324 19.12 29.28 -16.64
C LEU A 324 20.05 30.29 -15.95
N VAL A 325 20.34 30.12 -14.66
CA VAL A 325 21.25 30.97 -13.88
C VAL A 325 22.55 30.20 -13.62
N PRO A 326 23.63 30.42 -14.41
CA PRO A 326 24.86 29.62 -14.33
C PRO A 326 25.52 29.61 -12.94
N ALA A 327 25.45 30.75 -12.24
CA ALA A 327 25.99 30.89 -10.89
C ALA A 327 25.30 29.95 -9.88
N LEU A 328 24.00 29.69 -10.08
CA LEU A 328 23.21 28.83 -9.20
C LEU A 328 23.38 27.36 -9.55
N ALA A 329 23.38 27.05 -10.85
CA ALA A 329 23.56 25.71 -11.37
C ALA A 329 24.89 25.08 -10.95
N ASN A 330 25.97 25.87 -10.92
CA ASN A 330 27.31 25.38 -10.58
C ASN A 330 27.64 25.38 -9.08
N ARG A 331 26.97 26.22 -8.27
CA ARG A 331 27.32 26.40 -6.84
C ARG A 331 26.30 25.81 -5.86
N ARG A 332 25.08 25.51 -6.29
CA ARG A 332 24.00 25.04 -5.41
C ARG A 332 23.38 23.74 -5.91
N PRO A 333 22.84 22.89 -5.02
CA PRO A 333 22.23 21.62 -5.39
C PRO A 333 20.82 21.84 -5.97
N ILE A 334 20.71 22.48 -7.15
CA ILE A 334 19.43 22.84 -7.78
C ILE A 334 18.49 21.64 -7.96
N LYS A 335 19.06 20.43 -8.12
CA LYS A 335 18.31 19.18 -8.22
C LYS A 335 17.52 18.85 -6.94
N LYS A 336 18.09 19.15 -5.77
CA LYS A 336 17.44 18.92 -4.46
C LYS A 336 16.31 19.91 -4.23
N TRP A 337 16.50 21.17 -4.64
CA TRP A 337 15.46 22.20 -4.56
C TRP A 337 14.31 21.90 -5.51
N ALA A 338 14.60 21.47 -6.74
CA ALA A 338 13.59 20.98 -7.68
C ALA A 338 12.82 19.77 -7.12
N ALA A 339 13.51 18.82 -6.48
CA ALA A 339 12.86 17.68 -5.81
C ALA A 339 11.94 18.15 -4.67
N MET A 340 12.33 19.17 -3.91
CA MET A 340 11.51 19.72 -2.83
C MET A 340 10.26 20.40 -3.38
N GLY A 341 10.41 21.25 -4.40
CA GLY A 341 9.28 21.90 -5.05
C GLY A 341 8.30 20.88 -5.67
N ALA A 342 8.83 19.83 -6.30
CA ALA A 342 8.02 18.73 -6.83
C ALA A 342 7.27 17.96 -5.73
N LEU A 343 7.92 17.73 -4.58
CA LEU A 343 7.31 17.06 -3.44
C LEU A 343 6.16 17.89 -2.84
N VAL A 344 6.38 19.21 -2.69
CA VAL A 344 5.35 20.15 -2.23
C VAL A 344 4.17 20.19 -3.21
N ALA A 345 4.44 20.23 -4.53
CA ALA A 345 3.39 20.19 -5.53
C ALA A 345 2.61 18.86 -5.53
N ALA A 346 3.29 17.72 -5.38
CA ALA A 346 2.65 16.42 -5.25
C ALA A 346 1.80 16.33 -3.97
N ALA A 347 2.28 16.88 -2.84
CA ALA A 347 1.52 16.93 -1.60
C ALA A 347 0.27 17.83 -1.72
N PHE A 348 0.40 18.98 -2.38
CA PHE A 348 -0.72 19.85 -2.71
C PHE A 348 -1.75 19.11 -3.59
N TYR A 349 -1.30 18.42 -4.63
CA TYR A 349 -2.18 17.66 -5.52
C TYR A 349 -2.84 16.46 -4.82
N LEU A 350 -2.16 15.80 -3.86
CA LEU A 350 -2.75 14.77 -3.01
C LEU A 350 -3.94 15.32 -2.21
N VAL A 351 -3.78 16.49 -1.60
CA VAL A 351 -4.86 17.16 -0.85
C VAL A 351 -5.98 17.58 -1.79
N LEU A 352 -5.65 18.20 -2.92
CA LEU A 352 -6.62 18.70 -3.90
C LEU A 352 -7.47 17.58 -4.53
N SER A 353 -6.86 16.43 -4.79
CA SER A 353 -7.53 15.23 -5.34
C SER A 353 -8.46 14.52 -4.34
N GLY A 354 -8.52 14.98 -3.09
CA GLY A 354 -9.34 14.38 -2.04
C GLY A 354 -8.67 13.23 -1.27
N ALA A 355 -7.37 13.03 -1.48
CA ALA A 355 -6.55 12.02 -0.79
C ALA A 355 -7.17 10.61 -0.78
N GLU A 356 -7.69 10.16 -1.92
CA GLU A 356 -8.09 8.75 -2.08
C GLU A 356 -6.93 7.79 -1.82
N ILE A 357 -7.24 6.55 -1.43
CA ILE A 357 -6.23 5.53 -1.09
C ILE A 357 -5.24 5.33 -2.25
N ALA A 358 -5.71 5.39 -3.50
CA ALA A 358 -4.86 5.29 -4.69
C ALA A 358 -3.86 6.46 -4.84
N THR A 359 -4.30 7.69 -4.58
CA THR A 359 -3.44 8.88 -4.69
C THR A 359 -2.45 8.95 -3.53
N GLN A 360 -2.84 8.52 -2.32
CA GLN A 360 -1.95 8.41 -1.17
C GLN A 360 -0.76 7.48 -1.44
N ARG A 361 -1.01 6.26 -1.94
CA ARG A 361 0.07 5.31 -2.26
C ARG A 361 1.00 5.86 -3.33
N SER A 362 0.44 6.47 -4.37
CA SER A 362 1.20 7.08 -5.45
C SER A 362 2.09 8.22 -4.94
N PHE A 363 1.55 9.07 -4.06
CA PHE A 363 2.30 10.13 -3.39
C PHE A 363 3.45 9.56 -2.56
N ILE A 364 3.22 8.50 -1.77
CA ILE A 364 4.28 7.88 -0.96
C ILE A 364 5.42 7.38 -1.85
N MET A 365 5.11 6.71 -2.96
CA MET A 365 6.12 6.24 -3.92
C MET A 365 6.93 7.41 -4.51
N ILE A 366 6.25 8.49 -4.90
CA ILE A 366 6.89 9.70 -5.42
C ILE A 366 7.74 10.38 -4.35
N ALA A 367 7.25 10.48 -3.12
CA ALA A 367 7.98 11.05 -2.00
C ALA A 367 9.28 10.28 -1.72
N ILE A 368 9.25 8.95 -1.83
CA ILE A 368 10.44 8.11 -1.66
C ILE A 368 11.43 8.31 -2.81
N VAL A 369 10.96 8.38 -4.04
CA VAL A 369 11.80 8.66 -5.22
C VAL A 369 12.46 10.04 -5.09
N LEU A 370 11.68 11.09 -4.79
CA LEU A 370 12.18 12.45 -4.61
C LEU A 370 13.07 12.59 -3.38
N GLY A 371 12.76 11.89 -2.29
CA GLY A 371 13.63 11.77 -1.11
C GLY A 371 14.96 11.12 -1.46
N GLY A 372 14.96 10.06 -2.27
CA GLY A 372 16.17 9.46 -2.82
C GLY A 372 17.01 10.46 -3.62
N VAL A 373 16.35 11.30 -4.44
CA VAL A 373 17.02 12.39 -5.16
C VAL A 373 17.64 13.42 -4.21
N MET A 374 16.97 13.78 -3.11
CA MET A 374 17.50 14.71 -2.11
C MET A 374 18.72 14.14 -1.35
N LEU A 375 18.72 12.82 -1.13
CA LEU A 375 19.77 12.08 -0.44
C LEU A 375 20.89 11.61 -1.39
N ASP A 376 20.86 11.99 -2.66
CA ASP A 376 21.80 11.56 -3.70
C ASP A 376 21.90 10.03 -3.84
N ARG A 377 20.79 9.33 -3.61
CA ARG A 377 20.66 7.88 -3.76
C ARG A 377 19.93 7.52 -5.06
N PRO A 378 20.26 6.37 -5.69
CA PRO A 378 19.51 5.88 -6.83
C PRO A 378 18.05 5.59 -6.42
N ALA A 379 17.11 6.26 -7.08
CA ALA A 379 15.71 6.23 -6.69
C ALA A 379 14.99 4.91 -7.07
N LEU A 380 15.41 4.25 -8.16
CA LEU A 380 14.78 3.04 -8.70
C LEU A 380 15.64 1.80 -8.42
N THR A 381 15.58 1.27 -7.20
CA THR A 381 16.27 0.02 -6.83
C THR A 381 15.33 -0.88 -6.03
N PHE A 382 15.64 -2.18 -5.93
CA PHE A 382 14.92 -3.09 -5.03
C PHE A 382 14.96 -2.61 -3.58
N ARG A 383 16.04 -1.93 -3.16
CA ARG A 383 16.18 -1.39 -1.80
C ARG A 383 15.20 -0.24 -1.55
N THR A 384 15.09 0.70 -2.49
CA THR A 384 14.13 1.81 -2.38
C THR A 384 12.69 1.29 -2.39
N LEU A 385 12.39 0.29 -3.22
CA LEU A 385 11.08 -0.38 -3.24
C LEU A 385 10.78 -1.10 -1.92
N THR A 386 11.78 -1.74 -1.31
CA THR A 386 11.64 -2.39 0.00
C THR A 386 11.23 -1.38 1.07
N VAL A 387 11.96 -0.26 1.15
CA VAL A 387 11.66 0.80 2.14
C VAL A 387 10.25 1.35 1.91
N ALA A 388 9.84 1.52 0.65
CA ALA A 388 8.49 1.95 0.32
C ALA A 388 7.42 0.97 0.78
N ALA A 389 7.60 -0.32 0.48
CA ALA A 389 6.66 -1.36 0.90
C ALA A 389 6.51 -1.40 2.42
N LEU A 390 7.62 -1.43 3.17
CA LEU A 390 7.60 -1.44 4.63
C LEU A 390 6.94 -0.19 5.20
N LEU A 391 7.25 1.00 4.68
CA LEU A 391 6.69 2.25 5.17
C LEU A 391 5.18 2.33 4.93
N VAL A 392 4.71 1.97 3.73
CA VAL A 392 3.27 1.95 3.42
C VAL A 392 2.53 0.96 4.31
N MET A 393 3.04 -0.27 4.45
CA MET A 393 2.42 -1.30 5.29
C MET A 393 2.49 -0.98 6.78
N ALA A 394 3.51 -0.24 7.23
CA ALA A 394 3.61 0.21 8.61
C ALA A 394 2.59 1.31 8.95
N LEU A 395 2.33 2.23 8.01
CA LEU A 395 1.36 3.33 8.19
C LEU A 395 -0.09 2.88 8.01
N SER A 396 -0.31 1.94 7.10
CA SER A 396 -1.63 1.45 6.69
C SER A 396 -1.56 -0.06 6.43
N PRO A 397 -1.48 -0.91 7.47
CA PRO A 397 -1.46 -2.37 7.31
C PRO A 397 -2.69 -2.88 6.54
N GLU A 398 -3.84 -2.23 6.68
CA GLU A 398 -5.05 -2.50 5.90
C GLU A 398 -4.82 -2.43 4.38
N ALA A 399 -3.78 -1.72 3.91
CA ALA A 399 -3.41 -1.68 2.50
C ALA A 399 -3.13 -3.06 1.89
N VAL A 400 -2.59 -4.02 2.65
CA VAL A 400 -2.14 -5.33 2.14
C VAL A 400 -3.28 -6.14 1.52
N VAL A 401 -4.49 -6.01 2.08
CA VAL A 401 -5.69 -6.73 1.60
C VAL A 401 -6.40 -6.01 0.45
N HIS A 402 -5.99 -4.79 0.11
CA HIS A 402 -6.61 -4.02 -0.96
C HIS A 402 -6.02 -4.35 -2.35
N PRO A 403 -6.85 -4.61 -3.37
CA PRO A 403 -6.41 -4.91 -4.74
C PRO A 403 -5.40 -3.90 -5.27
N SER A 404 -5.66 -2.62 -5.03
CA SER A 404 -4.88 -1.54 -5.61
C SER A 404 -3.46 -1.43 -5.02
N PHE A 405 -3.22 -1.92 -3.80
CA PHE A 405 -1.86 -2.04 -3.24
C PHE A 405 -1.13 -3.21 -3.90
N GLN A 406 -1.77 -4.39 -3.94
CA GLN A 406 -1.22 -5.62 -4.51
C GLN A 406 -0.79 -5.40 -5.97
N MET A 407 -1.69 -4.85 -6.79
CA MET A 407 -1.40 -4.55 -8.20
C MET A 407 -0.27 -3.52 -8.36
N SER A 408 -0.28 -2.43 -7.58
CA SER A 408 0.74 -1.38 -7.70
C SER A 408 2.15 -1.89 -7.35
N PHE A 409 2.26 -2.66 -6.28
CA PHE A 409 3.55 -3.22 -5.85
C PHE A 409 4.03 -4.32 -6.80
N ALA A 410 3.13 -5.20 -7.27
CA ALA A 410 3.46 -6.22 -8.26
C ALA A 410 3.98 -5.61 -9.57
N ALA A 411 3.28 -4.61 -10.11
CA ALA A 411 3.71 -3.89 -11.31
C ALA A 411 5.08 -3.22 -11.12
N THR A 412 5.27 -2.50 -10.01
CA THR A 412 6.54 -1.79 -9.75
C THR A 412 7.69 -2.77 -9.57
N LEU A 413 7.47 -3.87 -8.84
CA LEU A 413 8.47 -4.92 -8.64
C LEU A 413 8.88 -5.55 -9.97
N ALA A 414 7.91 -5.91 -10.81
CA ALA A 414 8.16 -6.52 -12.11
C ALA A 414 8.90 -5.56 -13.05
N LEU A 415 8.55 -4.27 -13.08
CA LEU A 415 9.24 -3.26 -13.87
C LEU A 415 10.69 -3.03 -13.39
N VAL A 416 10.91 -2.94 -12.07
CA VAL A 416 12.25 -2.78 -11.50
C VAL A 416 13.12 -4.02 -11.77
N ALA A 417 12.53 -5.22 -11.69
CA ALA A 417 13.20 -6.46 -12.04
C ALA A 417 13.56 -6.50 -13.53
N ALA A 418 12.60 -6.23 -14.42
CA ALA A 418 12.80 -6.14 -15.86
C ALA A 418 13.92 -5.15 -16.24
N TYR A 419 13.98 -4.01 -15.56
CA TYR A 419 15.03 -3.01 -15.76
C TYR A 419 16.41 -3.51 -15.32
N GLN A 420 16.51 -4.17 -14.16
CA GLN A 420 17.79 -4.64 -13.61
C GLN A 420 18.33 -5.90 -14.29
N TYR A 421 17.45 -6.82 -14.72
CA TYR A 421 17.84 -8.06 -15.42
C TYR A 421 18.21 -7.83 -16.90
N GLY A 422 18.26 -6.58 -17.35
CA GLY A 422 18.91 -6.25 -18.61
C GLY A 422 18.09 -6.58 -19.85
N ILE A 423 16.76 -6.47 -19.78
CA ILE A 423 15.99 -6.21 -21.01
C ILE A 423 16.72 -5.08 -21.75
N PRO A 424 17.09 -5.22 -23.02
CA PRO A 424 18.00 -4.28 -23.67
C PRO A 424 17.30 -2.94 -23.93
N TRP A 425 17.26 -2.08 -22.90
CA TRP A 425 16.84 -0.67 -23.01
C TRP A 425 17.88 0.16 -23.79
N ARG A 426 19.08 -0.40 -24.00
CA ARG A 426 20.19 0.20 -24.74
C ARG A 426 20.55 -0.70 -25.92
N ALA A 427 20.20 -0.26 -27.12
CA ALA A 427 20.87 -0.74 -28.32
C ALA A 427 22.33 -0.28 -28.26
N THR A 428 23.27 -1.21 -28.40
CA THR A 428 24.64 -0.87 -28.80
C THR A 428 24.58 -0.21 -30.17
N ALA A 429 25.27 0.91 -30.31
CA ALA A 429 25.25 1.70 -31.53
C ALA A 429 26.04 0.99 -32.63
N ASP A 430 25.40 0.07 -33.33
CA ASP A 430 25.89 -0.46 -34.60
C ASP A 430 25.09 0.13 -35.76
N SER A 431 25.79 0.41 -36.86
CA SER A 431 25.38 1.21 -38.01
C SER A 431 24.34 0.55 -38.94
N SER A 432 23.26 -0.02 -38.39
CA SER A 432 22.20 -0.68 -39.16
C SER A 432 20.89 0.11 -39.17
N LEU A 433 19.98 -0.27 -40.08
CA LEU A 433 18.61 0.27 -40.20
C LEU A 433 17.85 0.27 -38.85
N GLN A 434 18.21 -0.64 -37.94
CA GLN A 434 17.70 -0.73 -36.57
C GLN A 434 18.10 0.47 -35.71
N ALA A 435 19.28 1.06 -35.90
CA ALA A 435 19.69 2.28 -35.21
C ALA A 435 18.86 3.50 -35.64
N ARG A 436 18.47 3.58 -36.92
CA ARG A 436 17.60 4.65 -37.43
C ARG A 436 16.17 4.53 -36.89
N VAL A 437 15.61 3.32 -36.85
CA VAL A 437 14.29 3.05 -36.23
C VAL A 437 14.33 3.28 -34.72
N ALA A 438 15.43 2.93 -34.05
CA ALA A 438 15.63 3.21 -32.62
C ALA A 438 15.75 4.72 -32.31
N LEU A 439 16.36 5.49 -33.22
CA LEU A 439 16.48 6.96 -33.12
C LEU A 439 15.15 7.70 -33.42
N TRP A 440 14.28 7.14 -34.25
CA TRP A 440 12.97 7.72 -34.61
C TRP A 440 11.81 7.37 -33.64
N GLY A 441 12.14 6.89 -32.44
CA GLY A 441 11.15 6.62 -31.38
C GLY A 441 10.62 5.19 -31.32
N GLY A 442 11.01 4.30 -32.23
CA GLY A 442 10.64 2.88 -32.19
C GLY A 442 11.09 2.17 -30.90
N ARG A 443 12.24 2.60 -30.34
CA ARG A 443 12.72 2.13 -29.03
C ARG A 443 11.78 2.51 -27.90
N GLU A 444 11.35 3.76 -27.85
CA GLU A 444 10.49 4.25 -26.77
C GLU A 444 9.11 3.58 -26.83
N ILE A 445 8.58 3.38 -28.04
CA ILE A 445 7.34 2.63 -28.24
C ILE A 445 7.49 1.18 -27.78
N ALA A 446 8.55 0.47 -28.21
CA ALA A 446 8.80 -0.91 -27.80
C ALA A 446 9.00 -1.02 -26.28
N ALA A 447 9.71 -0.06 -25.68
CA ALA A 447 9.91 0.04 -24.23
C ALA A 447 8.59 0.25 -23.48
N LEU A 448 7.71 1.13 -23.98
CA LEU A 448 6.38 1.36 -23.42
C LEU A 448 5.46 0.14 -23.54
N ILE A 449 5.48 -0.54 -24.70
CA ILE A 449 4.73 -1.78 -24.93
C ILE A 449 5.20 -2.85 -23.95
N LEU A 450 6.52 -3.05 -23.82
CA LEU A 450 7.08 -4.06 -22.94
C LEU A 450 6.84 -3.73 -21.47
N ALA A 451 6.98 -2.47 -21.07
CA ALA A 451 6.64 -2.04 -19.71
C ALA A 451 5.16 -2.32 -19.41
N SER A 452 4.26 -2.02 -20.36
CA SER A 452 2.83 -2.29 -20.22
C SER A 452 2.54 -3.78 -20.14
N PHE A 453 3.22 -4.60 -20.95
CA PHE A 453 3.09 -6.06 -20.94
C PHE A 453 3.58 -6.66 -19.62
N VAL A 454 4.77 -6.26 -19.15
CA VAL A 454 5.34 -6.75 -17.87
C VAL A 454 4.46 -6.34 -16.70
N ALA A 455 4.02 -5.08 -16.64
CA ALA A 455 3.13 -4.61 -15.58
C ALA A 455 1.75 -5.30 -15.65
N GLY A 456 1.21 -5.49 -16.87
CA GLY A 456 -0.05 -6.19 -17.11
C GLY A 456 0.01 -7.64 -16.63
N LEU A 457 1.02 -8.40 -17.05
CA LEU A 457 1.22 -9.79 -16.60
C LEU A 457 1.38 -9.89 -15.09
N ALA A 458 2.15 -8.98 -14.47
CA ALA A 458 2.35 -8.98 -13.03
C ALA A 458 1.09 -8.66 -12.23
N THR A 459 0.16 -7.90 -12.81
CA THR A 459 -1.10 -7.49 -12.16
C THR A 459 -2.27 -8.42 -12.47
N THR A 460 -2.21 -9.19 -13.56
CA THR A 460 -3.28 -10.07 -14.04
C THR A 460 -3.79 -11.06 -12.97
N PRO A 461 -2.95 -11.77 -12.18
CA PRO A 461 -3.45 -12.69 -11.17
C PRO A 461 -4.28 -12.01 -10.09
N TYR A 462 -3.90 -10.79 -9.71
CA TYR A 462 -4.65 -9.99 -8.73
C TYR A 462 -5.94 -9.46 -9.35
N ALA A 463 -5.90 -8.98 -10.58
CA ALA A 463 -7.08 -8.51 -11.31
C ALA A 463 -8.09 -9.64 -11.60
N ALA A 464 -7.64 -10.90 -11.70
CA ALA A 464 -8.51 -12.06 -11.88
C ALA A 464 -9.12 -12.56 -10.55
N PHE A 465 -8.43 -12.32 -9.43
CA PHE A 465 -8.91 -12.71 -8.10
C PHE A 465 -9.99 -11.77 -7.56
N HIS A 466 -9.85 -10.46 -7.81
CA HIS A 466 -10.78 -9.41 -7.38
C HIS A 466 -11.83 -9.13 -8.46
#